data_AF-A0AAW2TTW9-F1
#
_entry.id   AF-A0AAW2TTW9-F1
#
_cell.length_a   1.000
_cell.length_b   1.000
_cell.length_c   1.000
_cell.angle_alpha   90.00
_cell.angle_beta   90.00
_cell.angle_gamma   90.00
#
_symmetry.space_group_name_H-M   'P 1'
#
loop_
_entity.id
_entity.type
_entity.pdbx_description
1 polymer ?
#
loop_
_entity_poly.entity_id
_entity_poly.type
_entity_poly.pdbx_seq_one_letter_code
_entity_poly.pdbx_strand_id
1 'polypeptide(L)'
;MAAYIGKAIGILKKVDWNNQGTGFNSPVKIRVGLNILQPLRRMIKLKPPDGTELILRFAYARLPNFCYLCGRLGYIARLCDIQYDENFVDQGQNMPYGLWLRHTRISSRSIQVASE
;
A
#
# COMPACT_ATOMS: atom_id res chain seq x y z
N MET A 1 15.69 5.71 -7.22
CA MET A 1 14.55 4.77 -7.24
C MET A 1 13.42 5.13 -6.26
N ALA A 2 13.66 5.29 -4.96
CA ALA A 2 12.60 5.58 -3.97
C ALA A 2 11.76 6.84 -4.25
N ALA A 3 12.38 7.94 -4.71
CA ALA A 3 11.64 9.14 -5.08
C ALA A 3 10.69 8.94 -6.28
N TYR A 4 11.11 8.14 -7.27
CA TYR A 4 10.28 7.76 -8.42
C TYR A 4 9.07 6.94 -7.97
N ILE A 5 9.30 5.94 -7.12
CA ILE A 5 8.24 5.14 -6.48
C ILE A 5 7.26 6.04 -5.73
N GLY A 6 7.77 6.98 -4.92
CA GLY A 6 6.93 7.90 -4.15
C GLY A 6 6.05 8.80 -5.03
N LYS A 7 6.60 9.34 -6.11
CA LYS A 7 5.84 10.14 -7.10
C LYS A 7 4.78 9.31 -7.82
N ALA A 8 5.08 8.04 -8.10
CA ALA A 8 4.11 7.13 -8.70
C ALA A 8 2.94 6.82 -7.77
N ILE A 9 3.17 6.75 -6.45
CA ILE A 9 2.13 6.51 -5.43
C ILE A 9 1.29 7.78 -5.16
N GLY A 10 1.93 8.95 -5.07
CA GLY A 10 1.26 10.21 -4.76
C GLY A 10 2.21 11.40 -4.75
N ILE A 11 1.84 12.45 -4.02
CA ILE A 11 2.68 13.67 -3.94
C ILE A 11 3.85 13.40 -3.00
N LEU A 12 5.05 13.17 -3.53
CA LEU A 12 6.22 12.92 -2.70
C LEU A 12 6.47 14.08 -1.72
N LYS A 13 6.54 13.77 -0.42
CA LYS A 13 6.85 14.73 0.64
C LYS A 13 8.27 14.53 1.18
N LYS A 14 8.65 13.28 1.45
CA LYS A 14 9.97 12.96 2.00
C LYS A 14 10.36 11.53 1.67
N VAL A 15 11.65 11.29 1.46
CA VAL A 15 12.21 9.94 1.50
C VAL A 15 13.12 9.87 2.73
N ASP A 16 12.74 9.03 3.69
CA ASP A 16 13.53 8.73 4.88
C ASP A 16 14.37 7.50 4.57
N TRP A 17 15.61 7.74 4.16
CA TRP A 17 16.68 6.75 4.17
C TRP A 17 17.13 6.63 5.63
N ASN A 18 16.94 5.48 6.25
CA ASN A 18 17.15 5.32 7.68
C ASN A 18 18.66 5.43 8.01
N ASN A 19 19.16 6.63 8.33
CA ASN A 19 20.58 6.88 8.64
C ASN A 19 20.99 6.44 10.07
N GLN A 20 20.08 5.86 10.85
CA GLN A 20 20.26 5.60 12.29
C GLN A 20 20.43 4.10 12.64
N GLY A 21 20.94 3.26 11.74
CA GLY A 21 21.15 1.84 12.06
C GLY A 21 22.17 1.18 11.14
N THR A 22 23.23 0.67 11.75
CA THR A 22 24.24 -0.22 11.18
C THR A 22 23.60 -1.35 10.36
N GLY A 23 23.66 -1.28 9.03
CA GLY A 23 23.35 -2.41 8.15
C GLY A 23 22.62 -2.05 6.86
N PHE A 24 23.02 -2.70 5.77
CA PHE A 24 22.53 -2.54 4.39
C PHE A 24 21.04 -2.93 4.15
N ASN A 25 20.26 -3.25 5.20
CA ASN A 25 18.93 -3.87 5.08
C ASN A 25 17.77 -3.10 5.76
N SER A 26 17.92 -1.80 6.04
CA SER A 26 16.81 -1.02 6.58
C SER A 26 15.73 -0.75 5.52
N PRO A 27 14.43 -0.98 5.80
CA PRO A 27 13.36 -0.66 4.87
C PRO A 27 13.29 0.86 4.62
N VAL A 28 13.19 1.26 3.35
CA VAL A 28 13.05 2.66 2.95
C VAL A 28 11.64 3.16 3.30
N LYS A 29 11.55 4.27 4.04
CA LYS A 29 10.27 4.89 4.37
C LYS A 29 10.03 6.07 3.43
N ILE A 30 8.92 6.04 2.72
CA ILE A 30 8.53 7.09 1.79
C ILE A 30 7.29 7.77 2.34
N ARG A 31 7.35 9.10 2.52
CA ARG A 31 6.20 9.92 2.90
C ARG A 31 5.62 10.54 1.64
N VAL A 32 4.35 10.25 1.39
CA VAL A 32 3.58 10.76 0.26
C VAL A 32 2.30 11.41 0.76
N GLY A 33 1.89 12.48 0.11
CA GLY A 33 0.54 13.03 0.21
C GLY A 33 -0.40 12.19 -0.65
N LEU A 34 -1.48 11.72 -0.05
CA LEU A 34 -2.52 10.92 -0.69
C LEU A 34 -3.85 11.66 -0.61
N ASN A 35 -4.68 11.48 -1.63
CA ASN A 35 -6.06 11.92 -1.57
C ASN A 35 -6.86 10.91 -0.72
N ILE A 36 -7.27 11.32 0.49
CA ILE A 36 -8.01 10.48 1.43
C ILE A 36 -9.41 10.09 0.94
N LEU A 37 -9.96 10.82 -0.03
CA LEU A 37 -11.25 10.53 -0.66
C LEU A 37 -11.14 9.36 -1.65
N GLN A 38 -9.92 9.05 -2.11
CA GLN A 38 -9.67 7.91 -2.98
C GLN A 38 -9.37 6.66 -2.17
N PRO A 39 -9.72 5.47 -2.71
CA PRO A 39 -9.28 4.20 -2.15
C PRO A 39 -7.76 4.16 -1.97
N LEU A 40 -7.31 3.54 -0.88
CA LEU A 40 -5.90 3.27 -0.65
C LEU A 40 -5.31 2.45 -1.80
N ARG A 41 -4.08 2.78 -2.20
CA ARG A 41 -3.36 1.95 -3.18
C ARG A 41 -2.78 0.73 -2.48
N ARG A 42 -2.99 -0.44 -3.08
CA ARG A 42 -2.56 -1.75 -2.56
C ARG A 42 -1.19 -2.18 -3.08
N MET A 43 -0.94 -1.82 -4.34
CA MET A 43 0.26 -2.14 -5.09
C MET A 43 0.44 -1.07 -6.17
N ILE A 44 1.66 -0.94 -6.67
CA ILE A 44 1.95 -0.16 -7.88
C ILE A 44 2.66 -1.07 -8.88
N LYS A 45 2.34 -0.87 -10.15
CA LYS A 45 3.07 -1.45 -11.27
C LYS A 45 3.91 -0.33 -11.88
N LEU A 46 5.21 -0.54 -11.98
CA LEU A 46 6.15 0.38 -12.58
C LEU A 46 6.75 -0.29 -13.82
N LYS A 47 6.98 0.50 -14.86
CA LYS A 47 7.73 0.10 -16.04
C LYS A 47 8.93 1.03 -16.17
N PRO A 48 10.10 0.67 -15.62
CA PRO A 48 11.32 1.43 -15.82
C PRO A 48 11.71 1.46 -17.31
N PRO A 49 12.60 2.37 -17.71
CA PRO A 49 13.09 2.49 -19.09
C PRO A 49 13.68 1.19 -19.63
N ASP A 50 14.21 0.34 -18.74
CA ASP A 50 14.82 -0.95 -19.06
C ASP A 50 13.80 -2.03 -19.48
N GLY A 51 12.51 -1.68 -19.57
CA GLY A 51 11.44 -2.54 -20.06
C GLY A 51 10.91 -3.58 -19.06
N THR A 52 11.53 -3.69 -17.88
CA THR A 52 11.10 -4.63 -16.83
C THR A 52 9.76 -4.21 -16.20
N GLU A 53 8.89 -5.16 -15.88
CA GLU A 53 7.68 -4.88 -15.09
C GLU A 53 7.98 -5.08 -13.60
N LEU A 54 7.96 -4.00 -12.83
CA LEU A 54 8.17 -4.06 -11.39
C LEU A 54 6.86 -3.85 -10.64
N ILE A 55 6.43 -4.89 -9.93
CA ILE A 55 5.24 -4.84 -9.07
C ILE A 55 5.67 -4.67 -7.62
N LEU A 56 5.34 -3.52 -7.02
CA LEU A 56 5.66 -3.24 -5.62
C LEU A 56 4.40 -3.33 -4.76
N ARG A 57 4.45 -4.18 -3.75
CA ARG A 57 3.49 -4.20 -2.63
C ARG A 57 4.08 -3.41 -1.48
N PHE A 58 3.25 -2.65 -0.79
CA PHE A 58 3.69 -1.80 0.32
C PHE A 58 2.59 -1.70 1.37
N ALA A 59 3.00 -1.31 2.57
CA ALA A 59 2.11 -1.11 3.70
C ALA A 59 2.21 0.34 4.20
N TYR A 60 1.11 0.86 4.73
CA TYR A 60 1.01 2.21 5.26
C TYR A 60 1.37 2.22 6.75
N ALA A 61 2.31 3.10 7.11
CA ALA A 61 2.57 3.43 8.50
C ALA A 61 1.44 4.29 9.05
N ARG A 62 1.05 4.04 10.31
CA ARG A 62 0.00 4.81 11.02
C ARG A 62 -1.33 4.87 10.27
N LEU A 63 -1.70 3.79 9.58
CA LEU A 63 -2.96 3.72 8.86
C LEU A 63 -4.13 3.69 9.86
N PRO A 64 -5.07 4.66 9.82
CA PRO A 64 -6.26 4.65 10.65
C PRO A 64 -7.26 3.57 10.16
N ASN A 65 -8.42 3.51 10.79
CA ASN A 65 -9.49 2.63 10.34
C ASN A 65 -9.94 3.01 8.92
N PHE A 66 -10.15 1.99 8.10
CA PHE A 66 -10.48 2.12 6.70
C PHE A 66 -11.39 0.97 6.30
N CYS A 67 -12.14 1.18 5.23
CA CYS A 67 -13.14 0.23 4.76
C CYS A 67 -12.49 -0.89 3.96
N TYR A 68 -12.75 -2.15 4.35
CA TYR A 68 -12.16 -3.31 3.64
C TYR A 68 -12.84 -3.62 2.30
N LEU A 69 -14.03 -3.05 2.04
CA LEU A 69 -14.73 -3.17 0.77
C LEU A 69 -14.21 -2.18 -0.27
N CYS A 70 -14.17 -0.89 0.09
CA CYS A 70 -13.86 0.17 -0.86
C CYS A 70 -12.45 0.76 -0.73
N GLY A 71 -11.75 0.48 0.38
CA GLY A 71 -10.41 0.99 0.64
C GLY A 71 -10.32 2.44 1.09
N ARG A 72 -11.44 3.15 1.32
CA ARG A 72 -11.44 4.55 1.78
C ARG A 72 -11.27 4.66 3.29
N LEU A 73 -10.69 5.78 3.73
CA LEU A 73 -10.50 6.09 5.15
C LEU A 73 -11.78 6.65 5.77
N GLY A 74 -11.93 6.50 7.09
CA GLY A 74 -12.95 7.19 7.88
C GLY A 74 -14.16 6.34 8.28
N TYR A 75 -14.33 5.17 7.70
CA TYR A 75 -15.45 4.27 8.02
C TYR A 75 -15.08 2.79 7.83
N ILE A 76 -15.90 1.91 8.39
CA ILE A 76 -15.75 0.45 8.28
C ILE A 76 -16.65 -0.12 7.19
N ALA A 77 -16.41 -1.37 6.78
CA ALA A 77 -17.17 -2.05 5.73
C ALA A 77 -18.70 -1.97 5.93
N ARG A 78 -19.19 -2.12 7.17
CA ARG A 78 -20.62 -2.06 7.51
C ARG A 78 -21.30 -0.70 7.28
N LEU A 79 -20.53 0.36 7.08
CA LEU A 79 -21.01 1.72 6.84
C LEU A 79 -20.68 2.17 5.41
N CYS A 80 -20.42 1.22 4.51
CA CYS A 80 -19.97 1.51 3.17
C CYS A 80 -21.15 1.54 2.20
N ASP A 81 -21.33 2.67 1.52
CA ASP A 81 -22.44 2.85 0.57
C ASP A 81 -22.43 1.82 -0.57
N ILE A 82 -21.26 1.27 -0.92
CA ILE A 82 -21.13 0.20 -1.92
C ILE A 82 -21.98 -1.04 -1.57
N GLN A 83 -22.30 -1.26 -0.30
CA GLN A 83 -23.16 -2.38 0.12
C GLN A 83 -24.61 -2.25 -0.38
N TYR A 84 -25.02 -1.05 -0.81
CA TYR A 84 -26.35 -0.76 -1.34
C TYR A 84 -26.39 -0.65 -2.88
N ASP A 85 -25.27 -0.90 -3.56
CA ASP A 85 -25.20 -0.93 -5.02
C ASP A 85 -25.90 -2.19 -5.55
N GLU A 86 -26.67 -2.07 -6.64
CA GLU A 86 -27.37 -3.18 -7.28
C GLU A 86 -26.43 -4.32 -7.73
N ASN A 87 -25.17 -3.98 -8.01
CA ASN A 87 -24.15 -4.93 -8.44
C ASN A 87 -23.28 -5.46 -7.28
N PHE A 88 -23.68 -5.18 -6.03
CA PHE A 88 -22.90 -5.60 -4.88
C PHE A 88 -22.94 -7.12 -4.70
N VAL A 89 -21.76 -7.74 -4.74
CA VAL A 89 -21.57 -9.15 -4.39
C VAL A 89 -20.88 -9.20 -3.04
N ASP A 90 -21.51 -9.84 -2.05
CA ASP A 90 -20.87 -10.06 -0.75
C ASP A 90 -19.72 -11.06 -0.92
N GLN A 91 -18.49 -10.57 -0.73
CA GLN A 91 -17.28 -11.36 -0.83
C GLN A 91 -16.96 -12.11 0.48
N GLY A 92 -17.76 -11.94 1.53
CA GLY A 92 -17.59 -12.59 2.82
C GLY A 92 -16.22 -12.29 3.43
N GLN A 93 -15.35 -13.29 3.51
CA GLN A 93 -13.98 -13.12 4.00
C GLN A 93 -12.99 -12.67 2.91
N ASN A 94 -13.34 -12.75 1.63
CA ASN A 94 -12.45 -12.44 0.51
C ASN A 94 -12.47 -10.95 0.13
N MET A 95 -12.22 -10.10 1.12
CA MET A 95 -12.27 -8.65 0.95
C MET A 95 -11.08 -8.13 0.12
N PRO A 96 -11.28 -7.11 -0.75
CA PRO A 96 -10.22 -6.59 -1.61
C PRO A 96 -9.12 -5.87 -0.84
N TYR A 97 -9.37 -5.51 0.42
CA TYR A 97 -8.40 -4.94 1.33
C TYR A 97 -8.40 -5.67 2.68
N GLY A 98 -7.31 -5.53 3.44
CA GLY A 98 -7.20 -6.11 4.77
C GLY A 98 -6.06 -5.53 5.61
N LEU A 99 -5.85 -6.13 6.79
CA LEU A 99 -4.84 -5.68 7.76
C LEU A 99 -3.40 -5.67 7.22
N TRP A 100 -3.11 -6.43 6.17
CA TRP A 100 -1.83 -6.46 5.48
C TRP A 100 -1.43 -5.11 4.86
N LEU A 101 -2.37 -4.17 4.67
CA LEU A 101 -2.07 -2.78 4.31
C LEU A 101 -1.51 -1.96 5.46
N ARG A 102 -1.64 -2.42 6.72
CA ARG A 102 -1.02 -1.75 7.87
C ARG A 102 0.39 -2.24 8.03
N HIS A 103 1.32 -1.30 8.16
CA HIS A 103 2.70 -1.64 8.47
C HIS A 103 2.78 -2.23 9.89
N THR A 104 3.08 -3.52 10.00
CA THR A 104 3.39 -4.16 11.28
C THR A 104 4.86 -3.91 11.62
N ARG A 105 5.23 -3.82 12.92
CA ARG A 105 6.66 -3.71 13.31
C ARG A 105 7.42 -5.02 13.14
N ILE A 106 6.71 -6.10 12.77
CA ILE A 106 7.32 -7.37 12.45
C ILE A 106 8.00 -7.16 11.11
N SER A 107 9.33 -7.17 11.11
CA SER A 107 10.17 -7.30 9.93
C SER A 107 9.70 -8.52 9.14
N SER A 108 8.72 -8.35 8.26
CA SER A 108 8.36 -9.35 7.27
C SER A 108 9.53 -9.42 6.29
N ARG A 109 10.44 -10.35 6.59
CA ARG A 109 11.28 -10.98 5.56
C ARG A 109 10.32 -11.61 4.54
N SER A 110 9.89 -10.84 3.55
CA SER A 110 9.30 -11.41 2.35
C SER A 110 10.44 -11.92 1.47
N ILE A 111 10.92 -13.12 1.80
CA ILE A 111 11.50 -14.12 0.88
C ILE A 111 10.30 -14.67 0.08
N GLN A 112 10.26 -14.91 -1.24
CA GLN A 112 11.17 -14.86 -2.41
C GLN A 112 10.28 -15.02 -3.68
N VAL A 113 10.80 -14.77 -4.89
CA VAL A 113 10.97 -15.78 -5.98
C VAL A 113 11.94 -15.17 -7.01
N ALA A 114 13.09 -15.83 -7.25
CA ALA A 114 13.83 -15.70 -8.50
C ALA A 114 13.21 -16.70 -9.48
N SER A 115 12.86 -16.26 -10.68
CA SER A 115 12.57 -17.17 -11.79
C SER A 115 13.89 -17.46 -12.51
N GLU A 116 14.19 -18.74 -12.70
CA GLU A 116 15.19 -19.24 -13.65
C GLU A 116 14.88 -18.80 -15.09
#